data_AF-A0A370HMS2-F1
#
_entry.id   AF-A0A370HMS2-F1
#
_cell.length_a   1.000
_cell.length_b   1.000
_cell.length_c   1.000
_cell.angle_alpha   90.00
_cell.angle_beta   90.00
_cell.angle_gamma   90.00
#
_symmetry.space_group_name_H-M   'P 1'
#
loop_
_entity.id
_entity.type
_entity.pdbx_description
1 polymer ?
#
loop_
_entity_poly.entity_id
_entity_poly.type
_entity_poly.pdbx_seq_one_letter_code
_entity_poly.pdbx_strand_id
1 'polypeptide(L)'
;MARTMLRALAAAFVAIGTLLWLWLILSAIMISSDAMGEGLAFGFAFIATLAFFIFTVPAGVLVYREKWLPFALVLAVVSPLAAIVLI
;
A
#
# COMPACT_ATOMS: atom_id res chain seq x y z
N MET A 1 16.30 -20.71 7.59
CA MET A 1 15.05 -21.14 6.91
C MET A 1 13.87 -20.22 7.27
N ALA A 2 13.46 -20.10 8.54
CA ALA A 2 12.35 -19.22 8.93
C ALA A 2 12.55 -17.74 8.56
N ARG A 3 13.78 -17.22 8.69
CA ARG A 3 14.13 -15.83 8.35
C ARG A 3 13.96 -15.51 6.86
N THR A 4 14.39 -16.43 5.99
CA THR A 4 14.26 -16.32 4.54
C THR A 4 12.81 -16.39 4.10
N MET A 5 12.01 -17.26 4.74
CA MET A 5 10.58 -17.39 4.50
C MET A 5 9.82 -16.12 4.92
N LEU A 6 10.12 -15.54 6.10
CA LEU A 6 9.55 -14.28 6.56
C LEU A 6 9.86 -13.10 5.63
N ARG A 7 11.10 -13.01 5.13
CA ARG A 7 11.50 -11.98 4.15
C ARG A 7 10.71 -12.11 2.85
N ALA A 8 10.59 -13.33 2.32
CA ALA A 8 9.82 -13.61 1.12
C ALA A 8 8.33 -13.28 1.29
N LEU A 9 7.75 -13.63 2.45
CA LEU A 9 6.36 -13.32 2.77
C LEU A 9 6.12 -11.80 2.85
N ALA A 10 6.96 -11.08 3.59
CA ALA A 10 6.85 -9.62 3.70
C ALA A 10 7.03 -8.92 2.35
N ALA A 11 7.98 -9.37 1.52
CA ALA A 11 8.15 -8.86 0.17
C ALA A 11 6.92 -9.12 -0.72
N ALA A 12 6.33 -10.32 -0.62
CA ALA A 12 5.12 -10.67 -1.36
C ALA A 12 3.93 -9.80 -0.94
N PHE A 13 3.75 -9.53 0.36
CA PHE A 13 2.71 -8.63 0.85
C PHE A 13 2.91 -7.19 0.38
N VAL A 14 4.15 -6.68 0.37
CA VAL A 14 4.46 -5.36 -0.19
C VAL A 14 4.11 -5.30 -1.69
N ALA A 15 4.46 -6.33 -2.45
CA ALA A 15 4.16 -6.40 -3.89
C ALA A 15 2.64 -6.46 -4.15
N ILE A 16 1.93 -7.34 -3.46
CA ILE A 16 0.46 -7.48 -3.58
C ILE A 16 -0.24 -6.19 -3.14
N GLY A 17 0.19 -5.58 -2.03
CA GLY A 17 -0.34 -4.30 -1.55
C GLY A 17 -0.15 -3.18 -2.56
N THR A 18 0.99 -3.15 -3.25
CA THR A 18 1.27 -2.17 -4.31
C THR A 18 0.36 -2.38 -5.54
N LEU A 19 0.15 -3.63 -5.95
CA LEU A 19 -0.77 -3.96 -7.04
C LEU A 19 -2.22 -3.57 -6.71
N LEU A 20 -2.66 -3.86 -5.48
CA LEU A 20 -3.99 -3.50 -4.99
C LEU A 20 -4.17 -1.98 -4.94
N TRP A 21 -3.18 -1.25 -4.44
CA TRP A 21 -3.19 0.22 -4.41
C TRP A 21 -3.29 0.82 -5.82
N LEU A 22 -2.51 0.32 -6.79
CA LEU A 22 -2.61 0.74 -8.20
C LEU A 22 -4.01 0.48 -8.76
N TRP A 23 -4.57 -0.69 -8.49
CA TRP A 23 -5.92 -1.05 -8.92
C TRP A 23 -6.99 -0.10 -8.34
N LEU A 24 -6.89 0.24 -7.06
CA LEU A 24 -7.83 1.14 -6.39
C LEU A 24 -7.79 2.55 -6.98
N ILE A 25 -6.60 3.10 -7.25
CA ILE A 25 -6.46 4.43 -7.89
C ILE A 25 -7.06 4.43 -9.28
N LEU A 26 -6.72 3.43 -10.10
CA LEU A 26 -7.26 3.32 -11.45
C LEU A 26 -8.79 3.22 -11.42
N SER A 27 -9.33 2.42 -10.52
CA SER A 27 -10.79 2.29 -10.34
C SER A 27 -11.44 3.62 -9.94
N ALA A 28 -10.83 4.36 -9.00
CA ALA A 28 -11.33 5.67 -8.57
C ALA A 28 -11.38 6.69 -9.72
N ILE A 29 -10.36 6.70 -10.58
CA ILE A 29 -10.28 7.59 -11.75
C ILE A 29 -11.29 7.19 -12.84
N MET A 30 -11.49 5.88 -13.07
CA MET A 30 -12.40 5.43 -14.14
C MET A 30 -13.89 5.57 -13.81
N ILE A 31 -14.26 5.68 -12.53
CA ILE A 31 -15.66 5.73 -12.09
C ILE A 31 -16.20 7.17 -11.96
N SER A 32 -15.35 8.19 -11.88
CA SER A 32 -15.78 9.58 -11.76
C SER A 32 -16.30 10.14 -13.10
N SER A 33 -17.56 10.56 -13.15
CA SER A 33 -18.22 11.12 -14.35
C SER A 33 -18.42 12.64 -14.33
N ASP A 34 -18.28 13.27 -13.16
CA ASP A 34 -18.65 14.67 -12.94
C ASP A 34 -17.44 15.44 -12.38
N ALA A 35 -17.16 16.65 -12.88
CA ALA A 35 -15.96 17.43 -12.51
C ALA A 35 -15.79 17.67 -10.98
N MET A 36 -16.90 17.79 -10.25
CA MET A 36 -16.88 17.91 -8.78
C MET A 36 -16.56 16.56 -8.10
N GLY A 37 -17.01 15.44 -8.67
CA GLY A 37 -16.69 14.10 -8.22
C GLY A 37 -15.25 13.70 -8.53
N GLU A 38 -14.73 14.10 -9.69
CA GLU A 38 -13.32 13.92 -10.08
C GLU A 38 -12.37 14.59 -9.09
N GLY A 39 -12.63 15.85 -8.71
CA GLY A 39 -11.77 16.57 -7.77
C GLY A 39 -11.71 15.93 -6.38
N LEU A 40 -12.84 15.43 -5.87
CA LEU A 40 -12.88 14.71 -4.59
C LEU A 40 -12.22 13.34 -4.70
N ALA A 41 -12.48 12.58 -5.77
CA ALA A 41 -11.86 11.27 -6.02
C ALA A 41 -10.34 11.39 -6.11
N PHE A 42 -9.81 12.41 -6.78
CA PHE A 42 -8.38 12.70 -6.81
C PHE A 42 -7.84 13.06 -5.43
N GLY A 43 -8.56 13.85 -4.64
CA GLY A 43 -8.19 14.20 -3.27
C GLY A 43 -8.06 12.97 -2.36
N PHE A 44 -9.07 12.10 -2.36
CA PHE A 44 -9.05 10.84 -1.61
C PHE A 44 -7.96 9.89 -2.10
N ALA A 45 -7.80 9.72 -3.42
CA ALA A 45 -6.73 8.92 -4.00
C ALA A 45 -5.34 9.45 -3.62
N PHE A 46 -5.15 10.77 -3.56
CA PHE A 46 -3.89 11.39 -3.11
C PHE A 46 -3.61 11.08 -1.63
N ILE A 47 -4.61 11.26 -0.75
CA ILE A 47 -4.45 10.97 0.69
C ILE A 47 -4.18 9.47 0.92
N ALA A 48 -4.92 8.60 0.24
CA ALA A 48 -4.71 7.15 0.28
C ALA A 48 -3.33 6.74 -0.22
N THR A 49 -2.84 7.41 -1.27
CA THR A 49 -1.46 7.24 -1.76
C THR A 49 -0.45 7.64 -0.71
N LEU A 50 -0.60 8.83 -0.11
CA LEU A 50 0.32 9.30 0.91
C LEU A 50 0.38 8.33 2.11
N ALA A 51 -0.78 7.87 2.58
CA ALA A 51 -0.89 6.90 3.64
C ALA A 51 -0.25 5.56 3.27
N PHE A 52 -0.50 5.05 2.06
CA PHE A 52 0.14 3.84 1.55
C PHE A 52 1.67 3.96 1.59
N PHE A 53 2.23 5.05 1.06
CA PHE A 53 3.69 5.25 1.04
C PHE A 53 4.31 5.33 2.44
N ILE A 54 3.63 5.94 3.42
CA ILE A 54 4.09 6.03 4.82
C ILE A 54 4.33 4.64 5.42
N PHE A 55 3.53 3.63 5.05
CA PHE A 55 3.68 2.27 5.59
C PHE A 55 4.52 1.37 4.67
N THR A 56 4.33 1.45 3.35
CA THR A 56 4.98 0.58 2.36
C THR A 56 6.48 0.84 2.25
N VAL A 57 6.92 2.10 2.27
CA VAL A 57 8.36 2.43 2.11
C VAL A 57 9.17 1.91 3.30
N PRO A 58 8.80 2.17 4.57
CA PRO A 58 9.50 1.58 5.70
C PRO A 58 9.45 0.04 5.69
N ALA A 59 8.32 -0.57 5.30
CA ALA A 59 8.22 -2.01 5.15
C ALA A 59 9.27 -2.54 4.15
N GLY A 60 9.35 -1.95 2.96
CA GLY A 60 10.32 -2.31 1.93
C GLY A 60 11.77 -2.15 2.40
N VAL A 61 12.09 -1.06 3.11
CA VAL A 61 13.43 -0.82 3.66
C VAL A 61 13.80 -1.88 4.70
N LEU A 62 12.87 -2.27 5.58
CA LEU A 62 13.09 -3.29 6.61
C LEU A 62 13.27 -4.69 6.00
N VAL A 63 12.47 -5.01 4.97
CA VAL A 63 12.63 -6.25 4.18
C VAL A 63 14.00 -6.29 3.52
N TYR A 64 14.44 -5.20 2.86
CA TYR A 64 15.72 -5.12 2.18
C TYR A 64 16.91 -5.23 3.14
N ARG A 65 16.82 -4.58 4.31
CA ARG A 65 17.88 -4.60 5.33
C ARG A 65 17.90 -5.86 6.19
N GLU A 66 16.95 -6.78 6.00
CA GLU A 66 16.74 -7.97 6.83
C GLU A 66 16.69 -7.69 8.34
N LYS A 67 16.19 -6.51 8.70
CA LYS A 67 16.07 -6.04 10.07
C LYS A 67 14.59 -5.96 10.44
N TRP A 68 14.25 -6.43 11.63
CA TRP A 68 12.87 -6.36 12.16
C TRP A 68 11.81 -6.90 11.19
N LEU A 69 12.05 -8.08 10.61
CA LEU A 69 11.14 -8.73 9.65
C LEU A 69 9.68 -8.86 10.11
N PRO A 70 9.36 -9.17 11.39
CA PRO A 70 7.97 -9.19 11.85
C PRO A 70 7.30 -7.81 11.76
N PHE A 71 8.03 -6.75 12.08
CA PHE A 71 7.52 -5.38 11.97
C PHE A 71 7.33 -4.95 10.52
N ALA A 72 8.25 -5.36 9.63
CA ALA A 72 8.10 -5.16 8.19
C ALA A 72 6.82 -5.82 7.65
N LEU A 73 6.47 -6.99 8.19
CA LEU A 73 5.26 -7.73 7.82
C LEU A 73 3.99 -7.02 8.28
N VAL A 74 3.98 -6.49 9.52
CA VAL A 74 2.88 -5.66 10.02
C VAL A 74 2.69 -4.44 9.15
N LEU A 75 3.75 -3.70 8.85
CA LEU A 75 3.69 -2.51 7.99
C LEU A 75 3.21 -2.84 6.56
N ALA A 76 3.66 -3.97 6.00
CA ALA A 76 3.23 -4.44 4.69
C ALA A 76 1.72 -4.72 4.65
N VAL A 77 1.13 -5.27 5.73
CA VAL A 77 -0.32 -5.54 5.84
C VAL A 77 -1.12 -4.28 6.14
N VAL A 78 -0.59 -3.37 6.97
CA VAL A 78 -1.28 -2.10 7.29
C VAL A 78 -1.35 -1.18 6.07
N SER A 79 -0.35 -1.22 5.18
CA SER A 79 -0.32 -0.34 4.00
C SER A 79 -1.53 -0.44 3.05
N PRO A 80 -1.97 -1.63 2.56
CA PRO A 80 -3.16 -1.73 1.75
C PRO A 80 -4.44 -1.43 2.54
N LEU A 81 -4.50 -1.78 3.83
CA LEU A 81 -5.68 -1.48 4.67
C LEU A 81 -5.87 0.03 4.82
N ALA A 82 -4.79 0.78 5.02
CA ALA A 82 -4.85 2.24 5.07
C ALA A 82 -5.36 2.82 3.73
N ALA A 83 -4.90 2.30 2.60
CA ALA A 83 -5.36 2.73 1.28
C ALA A 83 -6.86 2.42 1.04
N ILE A 84 -7.34 1.25 1.47
CA ILE A 84 -8.76 0.85 1.35
C ILE A 84 -9.68 1.73 2.20
N VAL A 85 -9.26 2.10 3.41
CA VAL A 85 -10.09 2.92 4.31
C VAL A 85 -10.23 4.37 3.80
N LEU A 86 -9.28 4.82 2.97
CA LEU A 86 -9.19 6.22 2.53
C LEU A 86 -9.75 6.46 1.12
N ILE A 87 -10.04 5.41 0.35
CA ILE A 87 -10.69 5.44 -0.98
C ILE A 87 -12.14 4.99 -0.83
#